data_AF-A0A258E4G5-F1
#
_entry.id   AF-A0A258E4G5-F1
#
_cell.length_a   1.000
_cell.length_b   1.000
_cell.length_c   1.000
_cell.angle_alpha   90.00
_cell.angle_beta   90.00
_cell.angle_gamma   90.00
#
_symmetry.space_group_name_H-M   'P 1'
#
loop_
_entity.id
_entity.type
_entity.pdbx_description
1 polymer ?
#
loop_
_entity_poly.entity_id
_entity_poly.type
_entity_poly.pdbx_seq_one_letter_code
_entity_poly.pdbx_strand_id
1 'polypeptide(L)'
;MKNSKLFLLAFALLITSSFAAFAQLQQPALSPAAHVSQTVGFTKISIDYSSPAVKGRKIFGEIEKYGVTWRAGANAQTVIEFSTGVSVGGKNLRAGKYSIFMTPTESGDWTVHLNSKAASVFAYMKDGKIDEEAVAKDDAVSFKATTERGGNTERLQYHISANDNKVAHITMAWEGVKVTFPVDTQVDQKMEQFKTQF
;
A
#
# COMPACT_ATOMS: atom_id res chain seq x y z
N MET A 1 8.60 -49.52 48.18
CA MET A 1 9.52 -48.96 47.17
C MET A 1 9.20 -49.35 45.70
N LYS A 2 8.10 -50.06 45.40
CA LYS A 2 7.72 -50.38 44.00
C LYS A 2 6.95 -49.27 43.27
N ASN A 3 6.29 -48.37 44.01
CA ASN A 3 5.40 -47.35 43.42
C ASN A 3 6.09 -46.01 43.11
N SER A 4 7.27 -45.74 43.67
CA SER A 4 8.03 -44.49 43.39
C SER A 4 8.69 -44.49 42.01
N LYS A 5 9.09 -45.66 41.51
CA LYS A 5 9.65 -45.83 40.16
C LYS A 5 8.61 -45.60 39.07
N LEU A 6 7.35 -45.94 39.33
CA LEU A 6 6.23 -45.70 38.40
C LEU A 6 5.91 -44.20 38.29
N PHE A 7 5.97 -43.47 39.43
CA PHE A 7 5.77 -42.02 39.46
C PHE A 7 6.90 -41.25 38.76
N LEU A 8 8.16 -41.68 38.93
CA LEU A 8 9.31 -41.10 38.23
C LEU A 8 9.25 -41.34 36.72
N LEU A 9 8.76 -42.51 36.27
CA LEU A 9 8.58 -42.83 34.86
C LEU A 9 7.45 -41.99 34.22
N ALA A 10 6.33 -41.81 34.93
CA ALA A 10 5.23 -40.96 34.48
C ALA A 10 5.63 -39.47 34.42
N PHE A 11 6.43 -39.00 35.38
CA PHE A 11 6.95 -37.63 35.38
C PHE A 11 7.97 -37.40 34.25
N ALA A 12 8.82 -38.39 33.94
CA ALA A 12 9.73 -38.32 32.80
C ALA A 12 9.01 -38.32 31.44
N LEU A 13 7.89 -39.04 31.32
CA LEU A 13 7.07 -39.08 30.10
C LEU A 13 6.31 -37.76 29.84
N LEU A 14 5.91 -37.05 30.92
CA LEU A 14 5.28 -35.73 30.83
C LEU A 14 6.25 -34.62 30.40
N ILE A 15 7.54 -34.75 30.68
CA ILE A 15 8.55 -33.77 30.28
C ILE A 15 8.91 -33.91 28.79
N THR A 16 8.85 -35.11 28.22
CA THR A 16 9.17 -35.34 26.80
C THR A 16 8.05 -34.97 25.83
N SER A 17 6.79 -34.94 26.27
CA SER A 17 5.66 -34.46 25.46
C SER A 17 5.64 -32.94 25.25
N SER A 18 6.36 -32.18 26.07
CA SER A 18 6.36 -30.70 26.05
C SER A 18 7.27 -30.09 24.99
N PHE A 19 8.13 -30.89 24.33
CA PHE A 19 9.11 -30.40 23.35
C PHE A 19 8.68 -30.56 21.89
N ALA A 20 7.50 -31.10 21.61
CA ALA A 20 6.96 -31.16 20.25
C ALA A 20 6.17 -29.89 19.88
N ALA A 21 6.72 -28.71 20.19
CA ALA A 21 6.27 -27.48 19.55
C ALA A 21 6.89 -27.45 18.14
N PHE A 22 6.17 -28.02 17.17
CA PHE A 22 6.50 -27.82 15.76
C PHE A 22 6.43 -26.32 15.46
N ALA A 23 7.57 -25.65 15.46
CA ALA A 23 7.72 -24.38 14.78
C ALA A 23 7.50 -24.66 13.28
N GLN A 24 6.28 -24.45 12.79
CA GLN A 24 5.99 -24.58 11.37
C GLN A 24 6.85 -23.57 10.63
N LEU A 25 7.75 -24.07 9.76
CA LEU A 25 8.57 -23.23 8.91
C LEU A 25 7.65 -22.40 8.01
N GLN A 26 7.45 -21.12 8.36
CA GLN A 26 6.64 -20.22 7.56
C GLN A 26 7.41 -19.92 6.27
N GLN A 27 6.89 -20.40 5.14
CA GLN A 27 7.50 -20.09 3.85
C GLN A 27 7.45 -18.57 3.60
N PRO A 28 8.52 -17.97 3.03
CA PRO A 28 8.49 -16.59 2.63
C PRO A 28 7.32 -16.30 1.69
N ALA A 29 6.51 -15.29 1.99
CA ALA A 29 5.45 -14.88 1.10
C ALA A 29 6.01 -14.48 -0.28
N LEU A 30 5.28 -14.74 -1.36
CA LEU A 30 5.70 -14.29 -2.69
C LEU A 30 5.67 -12.76 -2.81
N SER A 31 4.70 -12.15 -2.13
CA SER A 31 4.53 -10.70 -2.01
C SER A 31 4.43 -10.33 -0.53
N PRO A 32 5.56 -10.28 0.20
CA PRO A 32 5.65 -9.77 1.56
C PRO A 32 4.95 -8.43 1.73
N ALA A 33 4.35 -8.25 2.90
CA ALA A 33 3.85 -6.96 3.35
C ALA A 33 5.02 -5.99 3.54
N ALA A 34 4.78 -4.73 3.23
CA ALA A 34 5.73 -3.64 3.35
C ALA A 34 5.00 -2.36 3.79
N HIS A 35 5.76 -1.46 4.41
CA HIS A 35 5.25 -0.22 4.96
C HIS A 35 6.28 0.90 4.74
N VAL A 36 5.81 2.08 4.37
CA VAL A 36 6.61 3.31 4.35
C VAL A 36 5.84 4.43 5.04
N SER A 37 6.52 5.26 5.81
CA SER A 37 5.90 6.44 6.41
C SER A 37 6.90 7.58 6.56
N GLN A 38 6.39 8.79 6.40
CA GLN A 38 7.14 10.02 6.62
C GLN A 38 6.19 11.11 7.13
N THR A 39 6.67 11.92 8.07
CA THR A 39 6.01 13.17 8.43
C THR A 39 6.51 14.29 7.52
N VAL A 40 5.58 14.96 6.84
CA VAL A 40 5.84 16.11 5.97
C VAL A 40 5.01 17.27 6.51
N GLY A 41 5.70 18.34 6.92
CA GLY A 41 5.09 19.40 7.71
C GLY A 41 4.50 18.85 9.01
N PHE A 42 3.20 18.98 9.18
CA PHE A 42 2.45 18.44 10.33
C PHE A 42 1.68 17.16 10.01
N THR A 43 1.85 16.61 8.80
CA THR A 43 1.07 15.46 8.34
C THR A 43 1.95 14.23 8.27
N LYS A 44 1.62 13.21 9.05
CA LYS A 44 2.15 11.86 8.85
C LYS A 44 1.42 11.24 7.66
N ILE A 45 2.21 10.81 6.69
CA ILE A 45 1.76 10.04 5.53
C ILE A 45 2.31 8.62 5.71
N SER A 46 1.45 7.61 5.55
CA SER A 46 1.89 6.21 5.55
C SER A 46 1.24 5.42 4.43
N ILE A 47 1.97 4.43 3.91
CA ILE A 47 1.48 3.52 2.88
C ILE A 47 1.74 2.09 3.31
N ASP A 48 0.65 1.33 3.47
CA ASP A 48 0.67 -0.11 3.66
C ASP A 48 0.43 -0.79 2.32
N TYR A 49 1.29 -1.74 1.94
CA TYR A 49 1.20 -2.42 0.65
C TYR A 49 1.80 -3.82 0.72
N SER A 50 1.50 -4.65 -0.28
CA SER A 50 2.32 -5.85 -0.52
C SER A 50 3.25 -5.61 -1.70
N SER A 51 4.48 -6.06 -1.58
CA SER A 51 5.57 -5.83 -2.53
C SER A 51 5.77 -7.07 -3.42
N PRO A 52 5.04 -7.28 -4.53
CA PRO A 52 5.30 -8.40 -5.46
C PRO A 52 6.64 -8.25 -6.18
N ALA A 53 7.21 -9.38 -6.60
CA ALA A 53 8.42 -9.45 -7.42
C ALA A 53 8.09 -9.59 -8.92
N VAL A 54 8.90 -9.02 -9.81
CA VAL A 54 8.76 -9.13 -11.27
C VAL A 54 9.00 -10.56 -11.73
N LYS A 55 10.10 -11.18 -11.27
CA LYS A 55 10.50 -12.56 -11.62
C LYS A 55 10.61 -12.82 -13.12
N GLY A 56 11.15 -11.86 -13.88
CA GLY A 56 11.32 -11.97 -15.33
C GLY A 56 10.03 -11.99 -16.14
N ARG A 57 8.87 -11.71 -15.52
CA ARG A 57 7.58 -11.57 -16.20
C ARG A 57 7.41 -10.14 -16.68
N LYS A 58 6.69 -9.95 -17.79
CA LYS A 58 6.20 -8.63 -18.16
C LYS A 58 5.00 -8.28 -17.28
N ILE A 59 5.08 -7.18 -16.55
CA ILE A 59 4.03 -6.80 -15.61
C ILE A 59 2.95 -6.01 -16.34
N PHE A 60 3.30 -4.84 -16.87
CA PHE A 60 2.32 -3.96 -17.49
C PHE A 60 2.07 -4.34 -18.95
N GLY A 61 0.81 -4.46 -19.32
CA GLY A 61 0.36 -4.95 -20.62
C GLY A 61 0.16 -6.46 -20.70
N GLU A 62 0.58 -7.23 -19.69
CA GLU A 62 0.33 -8.68 -19.60
C GLU A 62 -0.39 -9.07 -18.31
N ILE A 63 0.25 -8.89 -17.15
CA ILE A 63 -0.36 -9.20 -15.84
C ILE A 63 -1.36 -8.09 -15.48
N GLU A 64 -0.89 -6.85 -15.46
CA GLU A 64 -1.71 -5.67 -15.22
C GLU A 64 -2.01 -5.02 -16.58
N LYS A 65 -3.24 -5.17 -17.05
CA LYS A 65 -3.67 -4.75 -18.39
C LYS A 65 -3.75 -3.22 -18.49
N TYR A 66 -3.32 -2.67 -19.61
CA TYR A 66 -3.53 -1.25 -19.90
C TYR A 66 -5.03 -0.93 -19.99
N GLY A 67 -5.40 0.25 -19.47
CA GLY A 67 -6.78 0.73 -19.43
C GLY A 67 -7.67 0.07 -18.38
N VAL A 68 -7.12 -0.79 -17.50
CA VAL A 68 -7.88 -1.45 -16.42
C VAL A 68 -7.33 -1.01 -15.08
N THR A 69 -8.21 -0.56 -14.17
CA THR A 69 -7.82 -0.19 -12.81
C THR A 69 -7.33 -1.41 -12.04
N TRP A 70 -6.16 -1.30 -11.40
CA TRP A 70 -5.60 -2.34 -10.54
C TRP A 70 -5.26 -1.79 -9.15
N ARG A 71 -5.04 -2.70 -8.19
CA ARG A 71 -4.88 -2.39 -6.75
C ARG A 71 -3.54 -1.76 -6.35
N ALA A 72 -2.67 -1.45 -7.31
CA ALA A 72 -1.34 -0.87 -7.08
C ALA A 72 -0.49 -1.64 -6.03
N GLY A 73 -0.54 -2.98 -6.07
CA GLY A 73 0.05 -3.87 -5.09
C GLY A 73 -0.33 -5.34 -5.33
N ALA A 74 -0.01 -6.22 -4.38
CA ALA A 74 -0.43 -7.63 -4.39
C ALA A 74 -1.15 -8.02 -3.10
N ASN A 75 -1.80 -9.19 -3.06
CA ASN A 75 -2.48 -9.74 -1.88
C ASN A 75 -3.45 -8.73 -1.21
N ALA A 76 -3.01 -8.06 -0.14
CA ALA A 76 -3.75 -6.99 0.51
C ALA A 76 -3.83 -5.72 -0.37
N GLN A 77 -4.89 -4.93 -0.18
CA GLN A 77 -5.05 -3.65 -0.85
C GLN A 77 -3.98 -2.65 -0.39
N THR A 78 -3.45 -1.86 -1.32
CA THR A 78 -2.56 -0.76 -0.99
C THR A 78 -3.36 0.40 -0.39
N VAL A 79 -2.99 0.84 0.81
CA VAL A 79 -3.68 1.90 1.54
C VAL A 79 -2.71 3.03 1.82
N ILE A 80 -3.09 4.25 1.47
CA ILE A 80 -2.44 5.47 1.95
C ILE A 80 -3.28 6.08 3.08
N GLU A 81 -2.60 6.54 4.13
CA GLU A 81 -3.22 7.20 5.27
C GLU A 81 -2.60 8.59 5.48
N PHE A 82 -3.47 9.57 5.72
CA PHE A 82 -3.08 10.93 6.07
C PHE A 82 -3.56 11.26 7.48
N SER A 83 -2.65 11.68 8.37
CA SER A 83 -3.01 12.06 9.74
C SER A 83 -3.76 13.39 9.84
N THR A 84 -3.68 14.23 8.81
CA THR A 84 -4.42 15.50 8.70
C THR A 84 -4.96 15.65 7.27
N GLY A 85 -5.80 16.66 7.02
CA GLY A 85 -6.26 16.97 5.66
C GLY A 85 -5.13 17.42 4.74
N VAL A 86 -5.19 17.03 3.48
CA VAL A 86 -4.16 17.29 2.44
C VAL A 86 -4.82 17.76 1.14
N SER A 87 -4.03 18.34 0.22
CA SER A 87 -4.44 18.60 -1.15
C SER A 87 -3.69 17.69 -2.12
N VAL A 88 -4.41 17.00 -3.00
CA VAL A 88 -3.86 16.06 -3.97
C VAL A 88 -4.76 16.02 -5.20
N GLY A 89 -4.18 16.03 -6.40
CA GLY A 89 -4.94 16.01 -7.65
C GLY A 89 -5.90 17.19 -7.81
N GLY A 90 -5.60 18.35 -7.20
CA GLY A 90 -6.46 19.53 -7.21
C GLY A 90 -7.67 19.46 -6.28
N LYS A 91 -7.79 18.44 -5.41
CA LYS A 91 -8.84 18.32 -4.41
C LYS A 91 -8.29 18.29 -2.99
N ASN A 92 -9.04 18.89 -2.06
CA ASN A 92 -8.80 18.74 -0.64
C ASN A 92 -9.40 17.43 -0.14
N LEU A 93 -8.57 16.60 0.48
CA LEU A 93 -8.96 15.37 1.15
C LEU A 93 -8.91 15.56 2.67
N ARG A 94 -9.85 14.91 3.36
CA ARG A 94 -9.86 14.82 4.82
C ARG A 94 -8.77 13.86 5.30
N ALA A 95 -8.43 13.96 6.59
CA ALA A 95 -7.63 12.93 7.24
C ALA A 95 -8.32 11.57 7.14
N GLY A 96 -7.52 10.50 7.06
CA GLY A 96 -8.01 9.13 7.01
C GLY A 96 -7.32 8.26 5.96
N LYS A 97 -7.92 7.10 5.72
CA LYS A 97 -7.41 6.04 4.86
C LYS A 97 -8.08 6.06 3.49
N TYR A 98 -7.28 5.84 2.46
CA TYR A 98 -7.70 5.74 1.07
C TYR A 98 -7.01 4.56 0.41
N SER A 99 -7.73 3.79 -0.40
CA SER A 99 -7.05 2.80 -1.26
C SER A 99 -6.36 3.52 -2.41
N ILE A 100 -5.14 3.10 -2.74
CA ILE A 100 -4.47 3.54 -3.96
C ILE A 100 -4.81 2.55 -5.06
N PHE A 101 -5.52 3.01 -6.08
CA PHE A 101 -5.62 2.30 -7.35
C PHE A 101 -4.92 3.08 -8.46
N MET A 102 -4.54 2.37 -9.50
CA MET A 102 -3.93 2.99 -10.68
C MET A 102 -4.53 2.39 -11.95
N THR A 103 -4.73 3.23 -12.97
CA THR A 103 -5.08 2.77 -14.33
C THR A 103 -3.87 3.00 -15.23
N PRO A 104 -3.17 1.93 -15.66
CA PRO A 104 -1.97 2.06 -16.45
C PRO A 104 -2.32 2.34 -17.91
N THR A 105 -1.49 3.15 -18.55
CA THR A 105 -1.56 3.42 -19.99
C THR A 105 -0.28 2.92 -20.68
N GLU A 106 -0.41 2.49 -21.93
CA GLU A 106 0.75 2.06 -22.72
C GLU A 106 1.74 3.22 -22.93
N SER A 107 1.22 4.39 -23.29
CA SER A 107 1.96 5.65 -23.43
C SER A 107 1.33 6.77 -22.58
N GLY A 108 2.13 7.78 -22.25
CA GLY A 108 1.70 8.91 -21.42
C GLY A 108 1.52 8.57 -19.94
N ASP A 109 0.75 9.42 -19.25
CA ASP A 109 0.57 9.37 -17.80
C ASP A 109 -0.55 8.42 -17.35
N TRP A 110 -0.26 7.67 -16.29
CA TRP A 110 -1.21 6.83 -15.60
C TRP A 110 -2.20 7.67 -14.81
N THR A 111 -3.38 7.11 -14.59
CA THR A 111 -4.37 7.69 -13.68
C THR A 111 -4.17 7.10 -12.30
N VAL A 112 -4.05 7.95 -11.28
CA VAL A 112 -4.04 7.55 -9.86
C VAL A 112 -5.41 7.84 -9.27
N HIS A 113 -5.91 6.89 -8.49
CA HIS A 113 -7.20 6.96 -7.81
C HIS A 113 -6.95 6.83 -6.30
N LEU A 114 -7.45 7.80 -5.52
CA LEU A 114 -7.52 7.68 -4.07
C LEU A 114 -8.97 7.41 -3.69
N ASN A 115 -9.27 6.14 -3.40
CA ASN A 115 -10.63 5.66 -3.22
C ASN A 115 -11.06 5.67 -1.74
N SER A 116 -12.23 6.26 -1.45
CA SER A 116 -12.69 6.56 -0.09
C SER A 116 -13.14 5.34 0.70
N LYS A 117 -13.44 4.21 0.05
CA LYS A 117 -13.89 2.99 0.76
C LYS A 117 -12.76 2.27 1.48
N ALA A 118 -11.50 2.58 1.17
CA ALA A 118 -10.32 1.86 1.66
C ALA A 118 -10.42 0.32 1.48
N ALA A 119 -11.15 -0.11 0.44
CA ALA A 119 -11.41 -1.50 0.10
C ALA A 119 -10.52 -1.98 -1.06
N SER A 120 -10.50 -3.28 -1.30
CA SER A 120 -9.84 -3.86 -2.47
C SER A 120 -10.55 -3.46 -3.78
N VAL A 121 -9.79 -3.26 -4.86
CA VAL A 121 -10.34 -3.01 -6.20
C VAL A 121 -11.31 -4.13 -6.64
N PHE A 122 -11.11 -5.36 -6.14
CA PHE A 122 -11.98 -6.50 -6.45
C PHE A 122 -13.39 -6.39 -5.86
N ALA A 123 -13.63 -5.47 -4.93
CA ALA A 123 -14.98 -5.13 -4.48
C ALA A 123 -15.84 -4.49 -5.58
N TYR A 124 -15.19 -4.02 -6.66
CA TYR A 124 -15.84 -3.42 -7.83
C TYR A 124 -15.90 -4.40 -9.02
N MET A 125 -15.64 -5.70 -8.82
CA MET A 125 -15.78 -6.66 -9.91
C MET A 125 -17.25 -6.91 -10.28
N LYS A 126 -17.53 -6.86 -11.57
CA LYS A 126 -18.83 -7.16 -12.18
C LYS A 126 -18.60 -7.90 -13.49
N ASP A 127 -19.26 -9.04 -13.68
CA ASP A 127 -19.16 -9.86 -14.89
C ASP A 127 -17.72 -10.21 -15.30
N GLY A 128 -16.85 -10.48 -14.30
CA GLY A 128 -15.46 -10.86 -14.53
C GLY A 128 -14.50 -9.72 -14.91
N LYS A 129 -14.97 -8.47 -14.89
CA LYS A 129 -14.15 -7.27 -15.12
C LYS A 129 -14.33 -6.25 -13.99
N ILE A 130 -13.44 -5.26 -13.91
CA ILE A 130 -13.62 -4.12 -13.01
C ILE A 130 -14.71 -3.21 -13.56
N ASP A 131 -15.66 -2.84 -12.71
CA ASP A 131 -16.66 -1.80 -12.98
C ASP A 131 -16.01 -0.43 -12.72
N GLU A 132 -15.41 0.14 -13.77
CA GLU A 132 -14.67 1.40 -13.70
C GLU A 132 -15.55 2.60 -13.29
N GLU A 133 -16.86 2.56 -13.62
CA GLU A 133 -17.80 3.60 -13.20
C GLU A 133 -18.06 3.52 -11.70
N ALA A 134 -18.18 2.30 -11.15
CA ALA A 134 -18.33 2.10 -9.72
C ALA A 134 -17.08 2.52 -8.94
N VAL A 135 -15.87 2.26 -9.47
CA VAL A 135 -14.62 2.77 -8.89
C VAL A 135 -14.64 4.30 -8.86
N ALA A 136 -14.91 4.95 -10.01
CA ALA A 136 -14.90 6.41 -10.13
C ALA A 136 -15.91 7.10 -9.21
N LYS A 137 -17.05 6.46 -8.94
CA LYS A 137 -18.07 6.99 -8.02
C LYS A 137 -17.58 7.09 -6.57
N ASP A 138 -16.72 6.16 -6.15
CA ASP A 138 -16.21 6.08 -4.78
C ASP A 138 -14.82 6.72 -4.61
N ASP A 139 -14.23 7.22 -5.71
CA ASP A 139 -12.98 7.96 -5.69
C ASP A 139 -13.15 9.31 -4.99
N ALA A 140 -12.29 9.55 -3.99
CA ALA A 140 -12.17 10.88 -3.40
C ALA A 140 -11.58 11.86 -4.44
N VAL A 141 -10.56 11.38 -5.16
CA VAL A 141 -9.94 12.08 -6.28
C VAL A 141 -9.36 11.06 -7.27
N SER A 142 -9.39 11.41 -8.55
CA SER A 142 -8.72 10.72 -9.64
C SER A 142 -8.02 11.75 -10.51
N PHE A 143 -6.75 11.51 -10.86
CA PHE A 143 -5.92 12.48 -11.57
C PHE A 143 -4.77 11.79 -12.33
N LYS A 144 -4.20 12.49 -13.32
CA LYS A 144 -3.01 12.02 -14.04
C LYS A 144 -1.75 12.26 -13.22
N ALA A 145 -0.90 11.23 -13.12
CA ALA A 145 0.36 11.27 -12.39
C ALA A 145 1.54 11.06 -13.34
N THR A 146 2.63 11.79 -13.10
CA THR A 146 3.83 11.72 -13.92
C THR A 146 4.35 10.29 -13.99
N THR A 147 4.41 9.74 -15.20
CA THR A 147 4.81 8.36 -15.44
C THR A 147 6.12 8.29 -16.20
N GLU A 148 7.15 7.77 -15.54
CA GLU A 148 8.45 7.51 -16.15
C GLU A 148 8.56 6.04 -16.51
N ARG A 149 9.12 5.76 -17.69
CA ARG A 149 9.39 4.41 -18.18
C ARG A 149 10.89 4.26 -18.38
N GLY A 150 11.46 3.19 -17.83
CA GLY A 150 12.90 2.90 -17.85
C GLY A 150 13.41 2.39 -16.50
N GLY A 151 14.60 1.79 -16.51
CA GLY A 151 15.19 1.14 -15.34
C GLY A 151 14.58 -0.24 -15.06
N ASN A 152 14.94 -0.82 -13.92
CA ASN A 152 14.39 -2.10 -13.46
C ASN A 152 14.29 -2.12 -11.93
N THR A 153 13.07 -2.27 -11.43
CA THR A 153 12.71 -2.37 -10.02
C THR A 153 12.08 -3.74 -9.79
N GLU A 154 12.88 -4.68 -9.28
CA GLU A 154 12.45 -6.08 -9.13
C GLU A 154 11.26 -6.25 -8.20
N ARG A 155 11.17 -5.46 -7.13
CA ARG A 155 10.07 -5.51 -6.18
C ARG A 155 9.30 -4.21 -6.17
N LEU A 156 7.98 -4.29 -6.22
CA LEU A 156 7.15 -3.10 -6.08
C LEU A 156 7.49 -2.38 -4.79
N GLN A 157 7.70 -1.07 -4.87
CA GLN A 157 8.08 -0.24 -3.75
C GLN A 157 7.39 1.12 -3.82
N TYR A 158 7.09 1.67 -2.65
CA TYR A 158 6.62 3.03 -2.49
C TYR A 158 7.68 3.87 -1.78
N HIS A 159 7.86 5.09 -2.26
CA HIS A 159 8.70 6.10 -1.63
C HIS A 159 7.89 7.35 -1.33
N ILE A 160 8.22 7.96 -0.21
CA ILE A 160 7.75 9.30 0.15
C ILE A 160 9.02 10.15 0.21
N SER A 161 9.04 11.26 -0.53
CA SER A 161 10.09 12.27 -0.41
C SER A 161 9.45 13.63 -0.15
N ALA A 162 10.18 14.54 0.48
CA ALA A 162 9.68 15.89 0.77
C ALA A 162 10.86 16.87 0.77
N ASN A 163 11.07 17.55 -0.36
CA ASN A 163 12.22 18.44 -0.53
C ASN A 163 12.09 19.73 0.28
N ASP A 164 10.87 20.26 0.41
CA ASP A 164 10.56 21.54 1.06
C ASP A 164 9.78 21.38 2.38
N ASN A 165 9.59 20.13 2.85
CA ASN A 165 8.75 19.78 3.99
C ASN A 165 7.29 20.26 3.93
N LYS A 166 6.80 20.71 2.75
CA LYS A 166 5.40 21.13 2.54
C LYS A 166 4.69 20.18 1.59
N VAL A 167 5.35 19.83 0.49
CA VAL A 167 4.84 18.93 -0.53
C VAL A 167 5.58 17.62 -0.47
N ALA A 168 4.84 16.54 -0.25
CA ALA A 168 5.36 15.19 -0.37
C ALA A 168 5.23 14.72 -1.83
N HIS A 169 6.24 14.04 -2.35
CA HIS A 169 6.15 13.31 -3.61
C HIS A 169 6.05 11.82 -3.29
N ILE A 170 4.91 11.23 -3.66
CA ILE A 170 4.66 9.80 -3.53
C ILE A 170 5.05 9.13 -4.83
N THR A 171 5.98 8.18 -4.78
CA THR A 171 6.44 7.44 -5.96
C THR A 171 6.22 5.94 -5.79
N MET A 172 5.43 5.35 -6.67
CA MET A 172 5.39 3.90 -6.88
C MET A 172 6.45 3.53 -7.92
N ALA A 173 7.26 2.52 -7.67
CA ALA A 173 8.19 1.96 -8.65
C ALA A 173 8.06 0.43 -8.71
N TRP A 174 7.92 -0.12 -9.91
CA TRP A 174 7.92 -1.56 -10.15
C TRP A 174 8.23 -1.88 -11.62
N GLU A 175 8.98 -2.95 -11.87
CA GLU A 175 9.47 -3.30 -13.21
C GLU A 175 10.21 -2.08 -13.80
N GLY A 176 9.83 -1.61 -14.98
CA GLY A 176 10.41 -0.45 -15.63
C GLY A 176 9.54 0.80 -15.51
N VAL A 177 8.64 0.90 -14.53
CA VAL A 177 7.72 2.02 -14.40
C VAL A 177 7.86 2.72 -13.05
N LYS A 178 7.86 4.05 -13.07
CA LYS A 178 7.64 4.89 -11.89
C LYS A 178 6.44 5.79 -12.10
N VAL A 179 5.58 5.90 -11.09
CA VAL A 179 4.43 6.80 -11.06
C VAL A 179 4.57 7.72 -9.86
N THR A 180 4.67 9.03 -10.12
CA THR A 180 4.91 10.03 -9.08
C THR A 180 3.78 11.05 -9.03
N PHE A 181 3.31 11.38 -7.83
CA PHE A 181 2.34 12.45 -7.62
C PHE A 181 2.61 13.28 -6.36
N PRO A 182 2.33 14.60 -6.40
CA PRO A 182 2.48 15.46 -5.24
C PRO A 182 1.28 15.36 -4.29
N VAL A 183 1.56 15.51 -3.01
CA VAL A 183 0.58 15.68 -1.92
C VAL A 183 1.01 16.91 -1.13
N ASP A 184 0.24 17.98 -1.24
CA ASP A 184 0.43 19.20 -0.45
C ASP A 184 -0.18 19.00 0.95
N THR A 185 0.66 19.09 1.98
CA THR A 185 0.25 18.91 3.37
C THR A 185 -0.40 20.15 4.00
N GLN A 186 -0.53 21.22 3.21
CA GLN A 186 -1.21 22.47 3.56
C GLN A 186 -0.64 23.11 4.83
N VAL A 187 0.70 23.15 4.92
CA VAL A 187 1.41 23.69 6.09
C VAL A 187 1.00 25.13 6.36
N ASP A 188 1.02 25.98 5.33
CA ASP A 188 0.77 27.41 5.50
C ASP A 188 -0.67 27.66 5.95
N GLN A 189 -1.65 26.96 5.37
CA GLN A 189 -3.06 27.06 5.77
C GLN A 189 -3.28 26.61 7.22
N LYS A 190 -2.61 25.54 7.66
CA LYS A 190 -2.69 25.08 9.05
C LYS A 190 -2.05 26.06 10.02
N MET A 191 -0.93 26.68 9.64
CA MET A 191 -0.28 27.70 10.46
C MET A 191 -1.16 28.95 10.60
N GLU A 192 -1.81 29.40 9.53
CA GLU A 192 -2.75 30.53 9.61
C GLU A 192 -3.97 30.19 10.47
N GLN A 193 -4.53 28.98 10.35
CA GLN A 193 -5.61 28.51 11.23
C GLN A 193 -5.19 28.48 12.70
N PHE A 194 -3.94 28.12 13.00
CA PHE A 194 -3.43 28.13 14.37
C PHE A 194 -3.33 29.56 14.93
N LYS A 195 -2.87 30.52 14.13
CA LYS A 195 -2.75 31.93 14.56
C LYS A 195 -4.10 32.58 14.86
N THR A 196 -5.18 32.19 14.19
CA THR A 196 -6.51 32.78 14.40
C THR A 196 -7.26 32.22 15.61
N GLN A 197 -6.73 31.17 16.23
CA GLN A 197 -7.30 30.56 17.44
C GLN A 197 -6.78 31.17 18.75
N PHE A 198 -5.83 32.10 18.66
CA PHE A 198 -5.26 32.86 19.77
C PHE A 198 -5.30 34.36 19.47
#